data_AF-A0A1I7K5V6-F1
#
_entry.id   AF-A0A1I7K5V6-F1
#
_cell.length_a   1.000
_cell.length_b   1.000
_cell.length_c   1.000
_cell.angle_alpha   90.00
_cell.angle_beta   90.00
_cell.angle_gamma   90.00
#
_symmetry.space_group_name_H-M   'P 1'
#
loop_
_entity.id
_entity.type
_entity.pdbx_description
1 polymer ?
#
loop_
_entity_poly.entity_id
_entity_poly.type
_entity_poly.pdbx_seq_one_letter_code
_entity_poly.pdbx_strand_id
1 'polypeptide(L)'
;MNTPAKKFEWLLRRELWEHKGMVVWAQLVVAAIIFALVAGALLLGQNMSYSEDGVRLFSMREKMMDESVRQVFSDMAPQMYLVTAAPLYIMLGFLVFFYCLGALHDDRRDRSLLFWKSLPVSDHMTVLSKVAVALVVTPAVTMLIGTALSLGVILLLCLKMAFMGVNAFGALLSSPEFYLAPVRALGLLPVYALWALPTVGWLLMVSSWARSKVFLWAVGVPLGAAVLIAWTNRIFALGWNSGWFMEHIVARILGGVAPGVWFAFSRIEPGEVVRAGGKHQAAGDLFLASWGTLATGTLWAGVAAGVAMIAVAVWMRRWREEG
;
A
#
# COMPACT_ATOMS: atom_id res chain seq x y z
N MET A 1 31.23 21.29 3.46
CA MET A 1 30.39 21.54 2.26
C MET A 1 29.13 20.69 2.34
N ASN A 2 27.94 21.30 2.34
CA ASN A 2 26.67 20.57 2.29
C ASN A 2 26.37 20.18 0.85
N THR A 3 26.71 18.93 0.49
CA THR A 3 26.34 18.31 -0.79
C THR A 3 24.81 18.30 -0.96
N PRO A 4 24.28 18.37 -2.20
CA PRO A 4 22.83 18.31 -2.45
C PRO A 4 22.18 17.05 -1.86
N ALA A 5 22.88 15.91 -1.85
CA ALA A 5 22.39 14.68 -1.23
C ALA A 5 22.09 14.84 0.28
N LYS A 6 23.02 15.44 1.04
CA LYS A 6 22.82 15.75 2.47
C LYS A 6 21.65 16.69 2.73
N LYS A 7 21.44 17.69 1.86
CA LYS A 7 20.28 18.60 1.99
C LYS A 7 18.96 17.83 1.79
N PHE A 8 18.91 16.95 0.78
CA PHE A 8 17.74 16.11 0.52
C PHE A 8 17.45 15.15 1.69
N GLU A 9 18.49 14.51 2.23
CA GLU A 9 18.38 13.64 3.39
C GLU A 9 17.78 14.37 4.60
N TRP A 10 18.20 15.61 4.87
CA TRP A 10 17.64 16.41 5.95
C TRP A 10 16.17 16.76 5.74
N LEU A 11 15.75 17.09 4.51
CA LEU A 11 14.34 17.31 4.20
C LEU A 11 13.51 16.05 4.44
N LEU A 12 14.03 14.90 4.02
CA LEU A 12 13.36 13.62 4.22
C LEU A 12 13.22 13.31 5.71
N ARG A 13 14.30 13.47 6.50
CA ARG A 13 14.27 13.26 7.95
C ARG A 13 13.27 14.19 8.64
N ARG A 14 13.22 15.46 8.25
CA ARG A 14 12.25 16.42 8.78
C ARG A 14 10.83 15.98 8.50
N GLU A 15 10.52 15.67 7.25
CA GLU A 15 9.18 15.24 6.82
C GLU A 15 8.73 13.99 7.60
N LEU A 16 9.66 13.06 7.84
CA LEU A 16 9.39 11.87 8.65
C LEU A 16 9.18 12.16 10.13
N TRP A 17 9.83 13.18 10.68
CA TRP A 17 9.60 13.60 12.06
C TRP A 17 8.25 14.29 12.22
N GLU A 18 7.87 15.15 11.28
CA GLU A 18 6.58 15.83 11.24
C GLU A 18 5.43 14.82 11.09
N HIS A 19 5.60 13.80 10.23
CA HIS A 19 4.56 12.81 9.94
C HIS A 19 4.79 11.45 10.61
N LYS A 20 5.61 11.37 11.67
CA LYS A 20 5.93 10.12 12.38
C LYS A 20 4.69 9.39 12.88
N GLY A 21 3.69 10.14 13.33
CA GLY A 21 2.40 9.62 13.77
C GLY A 21 1.72 8.79 12.67
N MET A 22 1.65 9.32 11.46
CA MET A 22 1.04 8.67 10.31
C MET A 22 1.89 7.51 9.77
N VAL A 23 3.19 7.73 9.59
CA VAL A 23 4.08 6.77 8.92
C VAL A 23 4.37 5.56 9.79
N VAL A 24 4.54 5.73 11.10
CA VAL A 24 4.99 4.65 11.99
C VAL A 24 3.92 4.28 13.01
N TRP A 25 3.47 5.24 13.82
CA TRP A 25 2.62 4.93 14.98
C TRP A 25 1.25 4.38 14.60
N ALA A 26 0.59 4.99 13.61
CA ALA A 26 -0.73 4.56 13.16
C ALA A 26 -0.69 3.11 12.66
N GLN A 27 0.36 2.76 11.91
CA GLN A 27 0.56 1.39 11.39
C GLN A 27 0.90 0.41 12.51
N LEU A 28 1.74 0.80 13.48
CA LEU A 28 2.07 -0.03 14.64
C LEU A 28 0.86 -0.31 15.52
N VAL A 29 -0.01 0.67 15.75
CA VAL A 29 -1.24 0.49 16.54
C VAL A 29 -2.16 -0.51 15.85
N VAL A 30 -2.40 -0.36 14.55
CA VAL A 30 -3.23 -1.31 13.78
C VAL A 30 -2.61 -2.71 13.79
N ALA A 31 -1.29 -2.81 13.58
CA ALA A 31 -0.59 -4.09 13.67
C ALA A 31 -0.72 -4.74 15.05
N ALA A 32 -0.56 -3.96 16.13
CA ALA A 32 -0.71 -4.44 17.49
C ALA A 32 -2.13 -4.93 17.79
N ILE A 33 -3.15 -4.22 17.31
CA ILE A 33 -4.56 -4.63 17.43
C ILE A 33 -4.79 -5.95 16.70
N ILE A 34 -4.34 -6.07 15.44
CA ILE A 34 -4.48 -7.31 14.66
C ILE A 34 -3.77 -8.47 15.38
N PHE A 35 -2.54 -8.27 15.83
CA PHE A 35 -1.79 -9.26 16.57
C PHE A 35 -2.52 -9.69 17.85
N ALA A 36 -3.03 -8.73 18.63
CA ALA A 36 -3.78 -9.00 19.85
C ALA A 36 -5.10 -9.74 19.58
N LEU A 37 -5.82 -9.39 18.50
CA LEU A 37 -7.04 -10.10 18.09
C LEU A 37 -6.75 -11.55 17.69
N VAL A 38 -5.70 -11.78 16.91
CA VAL A 38 -5.29 -13.14 16.52
C VAL A 38 -4.83 -13.92 17.75
N ALA A 39 -3.97 -13.35 18.60
CA ALA A 39 -3.53 -13.98 19.83
C ALA A 39 -4.72 -14.32 20.75
N GLY A 40 -5.64 -13.37 20.95
CA GLY A 40 -6.86 -13.57 21.74
C GLY A 40 -7.75 -14.67 21.18
N ALA A 41 -7.97 -14.71 19.86
CA ALA A 41 -8.72 -15.78 19.22
C ALA A 41 -8.05 -17.15 19.39
N LEU A 42 -6.71 -17.22 19.33
CA LEU A 42 -5.96 -18.45 19.54
C LEU A 42 -6.03 -18.96 20.99
N LEU A 43 -6.04 -18.05 21.97
CA LEU A 43 -6.14 -18.35 23.40
C LEU A 43 -7.57 -18.73 23.83
N LEU A 44 -8.58 -17.97 23.39
CA LEU A 44 -9.99 -18.22 23.73
C LEU A 44 -10.57 -19.43 23.01
N GLY A 45 -10.04 -19.77 21.83
CA GLY A 45 -10.41 -20.96 21.08
C GLY A 45 -10.10 -22.29 21.78
N GLN A 46 -9.45 -22.26 22.95
CA GLN A 46 -9.25 -23.42 23.83
C GLN A 46 -10.54 -23.83 24.57
N ASN A 47 -11.48 -22.89 24.76
CA ASN A 47 -12.69 -23.10 25.56
C ASN A 47 -13.95 -23.36 24.74
N MET A 48 -13.90 -23.21 23.41
CA MET A 48 -15.01 -23.62 22.52
C MET A 48 -14.94 -25.12 22.23
N SER A 49 -15.00 -25.92 23.29
CA SER A 49 -15.51 -27.29 23.18
C SER A 49 -17.04 -27.16 23.16
N TYR A 50 -17.64 -27.02 21.97
CA TYR A 50 -19.07 -27.29 21.83
C TYR A 50 -19.26 -28.78 22.12
N SER A 51 -19.65 -29.05 23.36
CA SER A 51 -19.95 -30.37 23.89
C SER A 51 -21.37 -30.75 23.47
N GLU A 52 -21.50 -31.50 22.37
CA GLU A 52 -22.58 -32.49 22.17
C GLU A 52 -22.06 -33.69 21.36
N ASP A 53 -20.89 -34.19 21.74
CA ASP A 53 -20.50 -35.60 21.66
C ASP A 53 -19.02 -35.68 21.97
N GLY A 54 -18.61 -36.66 22.76
CA GLY A 54 -17.27 -36.85 23.32
C GLY A 54 -16.14 -37.06 22.30
N VAL A 55 -15.91 -36.09 21.41
CA VAL A 55 -14.76 -36.02 20.51
C VAL A 55 -13.59 -35.46 21.30
N ARG A 56 -12.89 -36.42 21.90
CA ARG A 56 -11.65 -36.24 22.64
C ARG A 56 -10.70 -35.30 21.88
N LEU A 57 -10.07 -34.36 22.60
CA LEU A 57 -8.85 -33.64 22.19
C LEU A 57 -7.79 -34.56 21.53
N PHE A 58 -7.88 -35.88 21.77
CA PHE A 58 -7.09 -36.93 21.14
C PHE A 58 -7.32 -37.11 19.63
N SER A 59 -8.52 -36.89 19.08
CA SER A 59 -8.79 -37.08 17.64
C SER A 59 -8.32 -35.90 16.78
N MET A 60 -8.31 -34.68 17.34
CA MET A 60 -7.58 -33.54 16.74
C MET A 60 -6.08 -33.75 16.84
N ARG A 61 -5.56 -34.29 17.94
CA ARG A 61 -4.13 -34.66 18.08
C ARG A 61 -3.73 -35.70 17.03
N GLU A 62 -4.50 -36.76 16.83
CA GLU A 62 -4.23 -37.79 15.80
C GLU A 62 -4.24 -37.22 14.37
N LYS A 63 -5.21 -36.34 14.04
CA LYS A 63 -5.25 -35.68 12.73
C LYS A 63 -4.17 -34.60 12.55
N MET A 64 -3.75 -33.92 13.62
CA MET A 64 -2.70 -32.89 13.59
C MET A 64 -1.28 -33.49 13.65
N MET A 65 -1.12 -34.72 14.16
CA MET A 65 0.14 -35.48 14.12
C MET A 65 0.44 -36.09 12.75
N ASP A 66 -0.48 -35.99 11.79
CA ASP A 66 -0.26 -36.42 10.43
C ASP A 66 0.73 -35.46 9.73
N GLU A 67 1.68 -36.03 8.98
CA GLU A 67 2.69 -35.27 8.22
C GLU A 67 2.00 -34.33 7.21
N SER A 68 0.78 -34.68 6.78
CA SER A 68 -0.08 -33.86 5.93
C SER A 68 -0.40 -32.48 6.52
N VAL A 69 -0.61 -32.36 7.83
CA VAL A 69 -0.95 -31.08 8.48
C VAL A 69 0.27 -30.16 8.55
N ARG A 70 1.46 -30.73 8.76
CA ARG A 70 2.72 -29.97 8.78
C ARG A 70 3.04 -29.41 7.41
N GLN A 71 2.84 -30.22 6.36
CA GLN A 71 3.00 -29.79 4.97
C GLN A 71 1.99 -28.72 4.58
N VAL A 72 0.71 -28.91 4.90
CA VAL A 72 -0.32 -27.88 4.65
C VAL A 72 0.02 -26.57 5.35
N PHE A 73 0.51 -26.60 6.59
CA PHE A 73 0.93 -25.38 7.28
C PHE A 73 2.14 -24.71 6.62
N SER A 74 3.19 -25.47 6.25
CA SER A 74 4.36 -24.89 5.57
C SER A 74 4.02 -24.28 4.21
N ASP A 75 2.98 -24.79 3.55
CA ASP A 75 2.51 -24.29 2.26
C ASP A 75 1.63 -23.04 2.42
N MET A 76 0.83 -22.96 3.49
CA MET A 76 -0.03 -21.80 3.75
C MET A 76 0.71 -20.64 4.44
N ALA A 77 1.75 -20.91 5.23
CA ALA A 77 2.46 -19.88 5.99
C ALA A 77 3.02 -18.72 5.13
N PRO A 78 3.61 -18.94 3.93
CA PRO A 78 4.02 -17.86 3.05
C PRO A 78 2.86 -16.95 2.59
N GLN A 79 1.66 -17.50 2.42
CA GLN A 79 0.46 -16.75 2.01
C GLN A 79 -0.06 -15.85 3.14
N MET A 80 0.21 -16.23 4.40
CA MET A 80 -0.18 -15.44 5.57
C MET A 80 0.46 -14.05 5.58
N TYR A 81 1.66 -13.86 4.98
CA TYR A 81 2.27 -12.54 4.86
C TYR A 81 1.35 -11.52 4.16
N LEU A 82 0.70 -11.93 3.09
CA LEU A 82 -0.19 -11.04 2.34
C LEU A 82 -1.52 -10.86 3.07
N VAL A 83 -2.10 -11.95 3.58
CA VAL A 83 -3.41 -11.92 4.24
C VAL A 83 -3.36 -11.12 5.55
N THR A 84 -2.37 -11.38 6.40
CA THR A 84 -2.25 -10.69 7.69
C THR A 84 -1.88 -9.21 7.52
N ALA A 85 -1.07 -8.86 6.52
CA ALA A 85 -0.72 -7.47 6.23
C ALA A 85 -1.77 -6.71 5.40
N ALA A 86 -2.79 -7.38 4.85
CA ALA A 86 -3.80 -6.76 3.98
C ALA A 86 -4.45 -5.49 4.57
N PRO A 87 -4.85 -5.45 5.86
CA PRO A 87 -5.40 -4.23 6.45
C PRO A 87 -4.41 -3.06 6.45
N LEU A 88 -3.11 -3.33 6.64
CA LEU A 88 -2.06 -2.32 6.59
C LEU A 88 -1.85 -1.80 5.16
N TYR A 89 -1.95 -2.67 4.14
CA TYR A 89 -1.89 -2.25 2.74
C TYR A 89 -3.11 -1.42 2.32
N ILE A 90 -4.30 -1.75 2.82
CA ILE A 90 -5.50 -0.92 2.61
C ILE A 90 -5.29 0.45 3.26
N MET A 91 -4.80 0.47 4.50
CA MET A 91 -4.48 1.69 5.23
C MET A 91 -3.44 2.55 4.50
N LEU A 92 -2.40 1.96 3.92
CA LEU A 92 -1.36 2.67 3.17
C LEU A 92 -1.94 3.57 2.07
N GLY A 93 -2.93 3.09 1.31
CA GLY A 93 -3.60 3.89 0.29
C GLY A 93 -4.19 5.18 0.87
N PHE A 94 -4.88 5.08 2.01
CA PHE A 94 -5.44 6.24 2.71
C PHE A 94 -4.35 7.17 3.26
N LEU A 95 -3.30 6.62 3.89
CA LEU A 95 -2.21 7.43 4.45
C LEU A 95 -1.53 8.25 3.36
N VAL A 96 -1.16 7.63 2.24
CA VAL A 96 -0.52 8.32 1.11
C VAL A 96 -1.47 9.32 0.46
N PHE A 97 -2.75 8.97 0.30
CA PHE A 97 -3.75 9.87 -0.26
C PHE A 97 -3.88 11.16 0.57
N PHE A 98 -4.15 11.04 1.86
CA PHE A 98 -4.36 12.19 2.74
C PHE A 98 -3.07 12.98 2.99
N TYR A 99 -1.94 12.29 3.06
CA TYR A 99 -0.63 12.95 3.12
C TYR A 99 -0.42 13.86 1.91
N CYS A 100 -0.48 13.33 0.69
CA CYS A 100 -0.25 14.12 -0.53
C CYS A 100 -1.24 15.27 -0.69
N LEU A 101 -2.48 15.09 -0.22
CA LEU A 101 -3.53 16.11 -0.27
C LEU A 101 -3.21 17.30 0.64
N GLY A 102 -2.70 17.07 1.85
CA GLY A 102 -2.32 18.14 2.80
C GLY A 102 -0.93 18.73 2.57
N ALA A 103 0.02 17.93 2.07
CA ALA A 103 1.45 18.21 2.25
C ALA A 103 1.96 19.55 1.68
N LEU A 104 1.41 20.07 0.58
CA LEU A 104 1.79 21.40 0.03
C LEU A 104 0.80 22.50 0.39
N HIS A 105 -0.39 22.14 0.83
CA HIS A 105 -1.38 23.09 1.32
C HIS A 105 -1.03 23.55 2.74
N ASP A 106 -0.66 22.62 3.62
CA ASP A 106 -0.31 22.90 5.01
C ASP A 106 0.98 23.73 5.11
N ASP A 107 1.99 23.43 4.26
CA ASP A 107 3.21 24.27 4.10
C ASP A 107 2.88 25.76 3.85
N ARG A 108 1.82 26.04 3.08
CA ARG A 108 1.38 27.41 2.77
C ARG A 108 0.53 28.00 3.89
N ARG A 109 -0.39 27.19 4.44
CA ARG A 109 -1.28 27.59 5.53
C ARG A 109 -0.50 28.02 6.78
N ASP A 110 0.56 27.29 7.11
CA ASP A 110 1.37 27.54 8.31
C ASP A 110 2.47 28.60 8.07
N ARG A 111 2.55 29.19 6.87
CA ARG A 111 3.60 30.14 6.43
C ARG A 111 5.03 29.62 6.60
N SER A 112 5.22 28.33 6.87
CA SER A 112 6.52 27.69 7.00
C SER A 112 7.33 27.80 5.70
N LEU A 113 6.64 27.94 4.56
CA LEU A 113 7.24 28.22 3.25
C LEU A 113 8.21 29.42 3.26
N LEU A 114 7.94 30.48 4.02
CA LEU A 114 8.81 31.67 4.10
C LEU A 114 10.14 31.37 4.81
N PHE A 115 10.11 30.51 5.83
CA PHE A 115 11.31 30.03 6.51
C PHE A 115 12.13 29.09 5.59
N TRP A 116 11.47 28.21 4.84
CA TRP A 116 12.17 27.28 3.94
C TRP A 116 12.84 27.97 2.75
N LYS A 117 12.30 29.10 2.29
CA LYS A 117 12.93 29.92 1.24
C LYS A 117 14.16 30.69 1.70
N SER A 118 14.27 31.01 2.99
CA SER A 118 15.48 31.64 3.53
C SER A 118 16.62 30.62 3.73
N LEU A 119 16.31 29.32 3.76
CA LEU A 119 17.30 28.25 3.74
C LEU A 119 17.79 27.98 2.31
N PRO A 120 19.04 27.53 2.12
CA PRO A 120 19.62 27.25 0.80
C PRO A 120 19.10 25.91 0.23
N VAL A 121 17.78 25.75 0.16
CA VAL A 121 17.06 24.56 -0.30
C VAL A 121 16.13 24.96 -1.44
N SER A 122 16.11 24.15 -2.50
CA SER A 122 15.29 24.42 -3.69
C SER A 122 13.87 23.88 -3.56
N ASP A 123 12.92 24.54 -4.23
CA ASP A 123 11.51 24.08 -4.27
C ASP A 123 11.35 22.67 -4.85
N HIS A 124 12.17 22.30 -5.83
CA HIS A 124 12.14 20.96 -6.40
C HIS A 124 12.56 19.90 -5.37
N MET A 125 13.56 20.17 -4.52
CA MET A 125 13.97 19.23 -3.48
C MET A 125 12.87 19.03 -2.43
N THR A 126 12.14 20.09 -2.09
CA THR A 126 11.02 20.01 -1.13
C THR A 126 9.83 19.23 -1.68
N VAL A 127 9.48 19.39 -2.95
CA VAL A 127 8.41 18.58 -3.55
C VAL A 127 8.88 17.13 -3.71
N LEU A 128 10.12 16.91 -4.16
CA LEU A 128 10.68 15.56 -4.31
C LEU A 128 10.81 14.82 -2.99
N SER A 129 11.08 15.50 -1.86
CA SER A 129 11.09 14.85 -0.55
C SER A 129 9.70 14.35 -0.17
N LYS A 130 8.65 15.11 -0.47
CA LYS A 130 7.24 14.69 -0.26
C LYS A 130 6.88 13.51 -1.17
N VAL A 131 7.28 13.56 -2.45
CA VAL A 131 7.12 12.42 -3.38
C VAL A 131 7.85 11.17 -2.86
N ALA A 132 9.07 11.30 -2.34
CA ALA A 132 9.82 10.19 -1.77
C ALA A 132 9.16 9.60 -0.52
N VAL A 133 8.60 10.44 0.37
CA VAL A 133 7.83 9.96 1.52
C VAL A 133 6.59 9.19 1.07
N ALA A 134 5.86 9.70 0.08
CA ALA A 134 4.64 9.09 -0.44
C ALA A 134 4.89 7.77 -1.19
N LEU A 135 5.88 7.72 -2.07
CA LEU A 135 6.10 6.59 -3.00
C LEU A 135 7.09 5.55 -2.49
N VAL A 136 8.00 5.92 -1.58
CA VAL A 136 9.10 5.06 -1.14
C VAL A 136 9.02 4.80 0.35
N VAL A 137 9.07 5.85 1.17
CA VAL A 137 9.24 5.65 2.63
C VAL A 137 7.99 5.06 3.27
N THR A 138 6.81 5.65 3.04
CA THR A 138 5.56 5.17 3.65
C THR A 138 5.24 3.73 3.23
N PRO A 139 5.29 3.37 1.94
CA PRO A 139 5.08 1.99 1.50
C PRO A 139 6.13 1.00 2.05
N ALA A 140 7.40 1.38 2.06
CA ALA A 140 8.46 0.53 2.61
C ALA A 140 8.26 0.26 4.10
N VAL A 141 7.91 1.29 4.88
CA VAL A 141 7.60 1.13 6.31
C VAL A 141 6.38 0.21 6.50
N THR A 142 5.33 0.37 5.68
CA THR A 142 4.15 -0.51 5.74
C THR A 142 4.52 -1.96 5.42
N MET A 143 5.32 -2.21 4.39
CA MET A 143 5.78 -3.56 4.05
C MET A 143 6.62 -4.18 5.17
N LEU A 144 7.49 -3.40 5.82
CA LEU A 144 8.30 -3.87 6.95
C LEU A 144 7.44 -4.17 8.19
N ILE A 145 6.51 -3.28 8.55
CA ILE A 145 5.59 -3.50 9.68
C ILE A 145 4.65 -4.69 9.39
N GLY A 146 4.13 -4.80 8.17
CA GLY A 146 3.29 -5.93 7.76
C GLY A 146 4.05 -7.25 7.78
N THR A 147 5.33 -7.24 7.39
CA THR A 147 6.22 -8.40 7.52
C THR A 147 6.41 -8.80 8.98
N ALA A 148 6.73 -7.84 9.86
CA ALA A 148 6.91 -8.09 11.28
C ALA A 148 5.63 -8.62 11.95
N LEU A 149 4.48 -8.06 11.62
CA LEU A 149 3.17 -8.52 12.07
C LEU A 149 2.93 -9.98 11.66
N SER A 150 3.16 -10.28 10.38
CA SER A 150 2.94 -11.62 9.83
C SER A 150 3.86 -12.65 10.46
N LEU A 151 5.15 -12.31 10.65
CA LEU A 151 6.10 -13.14 11.39
C LEU A 151 5.63 -13.41 12.82
N GLY A 152 5.14 -12.38 13.52
CA GLY A 152 4.57 -12.54 14.85
C GLY A 152 3.38 -13.51 14.86
N VAL A 153 2.45 -13.38 13.92
CA VAL A 153 1.28 -14.26 13.81
C VAL A 153 1.69 -15.70 13.47
N ILE A 154 2.61 -15.90 12.53
CA ILE A 154 3.13 -17.23 12.18
C ILE A 154 3.82 -17.87 13.38
N LEU A 155 4.58 -17.10 14.16
CA LEU A 155 5.23 -17.58 15.39
C LEU A 155 4.20 -18.02 16.43
N LEU A 156 3.12 -17.25 16.65
CA LEU A 156 2.02 -17.62 17.54
C LEU A 156 1.36 -18.93 17.12
N LEU A 157 1.14 -19.12 15.82
CA LEU A 157 0.56 -20.36 15.29
C LEU A 157 1.51 -21.55 15.46
N CYS A 158 2.80 -21.38 15.21
CA CYS A 158 3.82 -22.40 15.44
C CYS A 158 3.87 -22.81 16.91
N LEU A 159 3.85 -21.83 17.82
CA LEU A 159 3.84 -22.07 19.25
C LEU A 159 2.57 -22.82 19.70
N LYS A 160 1.40 -22.43 19.17
CA LYS A 160 0.15 -23.13 19.44
C LYS A 160 0.21 -24.60 18.99
N MET A 161 0.73 -24.87 17.80
CA MET A 161 0.91 -26.25 17.32
C MET A 161 1.90 -27.04 18.18
N ALA A 162 2.99 -26.41 18.62
CA ALA A 162 3.96 -27.03 19.52
C ALA A 162 3.31 -27.43 20.86
N PHE A 163 2.45 -26.59 21.44
CA PHE A 163 1.67 -26.93 22.64
C PHE A 163 0.71 -28.11 22.41
N MET A 164 0.22 -28.31 21.18
CA MET A 164 -0.60 -29.46 20.79
C MET A 164 0.24 -30.71 20.46
N GLY A 165 1.56 -30.66 20.64
CA GLY A 165 2.49 -31.77 20.39
C GLY A 165 3.00 -31.87 18.94
N VAL A 166 2.73 -30.86 18.10
CA VAL A 166 3.10 -30.84 16.67
C VAL A 166 4.17 -29.78 16.44
N ASN A 167 5.37 -30.21 16.07
CA ASN A 167 6.46 -29.27 15.77
C ASN A 167 6.39 -28.82 14.30
N ALA A 168 5.85 -27.62 14.05
CA ALA A 168 5.78 -27.04 12.70
C ALA A 168 7.04 -26.24 12.30
N PHE A 169 7.96 -25.95 13.23
CA PHE A 169 9.13 -25.11 12.96
C PHE A 169 10.05 -25.71 11.90
N GLY A 170 10.28 -27.02 11.94
CA GLY A 170 11.14 -27.69 10.95
C GLY A 170 10.60 -27.59 9.52
N ALA A 171 9.30 -27.81 9.34
CA ALA A 171 8.64 -27.69 8.03
C ALA A 171 8.60 -26.23 7.55
N LEU A 172 8.33 -25.28 8.45
CA LEU A 172 8.32 -23.86 8.12
C LEU A 172 9.70 -23.35 7.69
N LEU A 173 10.74 -23.64 8.50
CA LEU A 173 12.10 -23.13 8.27
C LEU A 173 12.80 -23.79 7.08
N SER A 174 12.32 -24.96 6.64
CA SER A 174 12.80 -25.63 5.42
C SER A 174 12.12 -25.10 4.15
N SER A 175 11.00 -24.37 4.26
CA SER A 175 10.31 -23.78 3.11
C SER A 175 11.06 -22.54 2.59
N PRO A 176 11.56 -22.54 1.34
CA PRO A 176 12.21 -21.36 0.75
C PRO A 176 11.26 -20.17 0.63
N GLU A 177 9.98 -20.46 0.37
CA GLU A 177 8.91 -19.48 0.17
C GLU A 177 8.66 -18.62 1.42
N PHE A 178 8.90 -19.18 2.61
CA PHE A 178 8.82 -18.44 3.87
C PHE A 178 9.78 -17.24 3.91
N TYR A 179 11.00 -17.41 3.38
CA TYR A 179 12.02 -16.36 3.33
C TYR A 179 11.85 -15.43 2.12
N LEU A 180 11.35 -15.97 0.99
CA LEU A 180 11.16 -15.19 -0.23
C LEU A 180 9.94 -14.27 -0.17
N ALA A 181 8.88 -14.63 0.56
CA ALA A 181 7.66 -13.82 0.66
C ALA A 181 7.90 -12.34 1.07
N PRO A 182 8.62 -12.02 2.17
CA PRO A 182 8.88 -10.63 2.53
C PRO A 182 9.81 -9.90 1.54
N VAL A 183 10.76 -10.63 0.94
CA VAL A 183 11.65 -10.08 -0.09
C VAL A 183 10.87 -9.71 -1.34
N ARG A 184 9.92 -10.55 -1.77
CA ARG A 184 9.03 -10.27 -2.89
C ARG A 184 8.11 -9.10 -2.59
N ALA A 185 7.55 -8.99 -1.37
CA ALA A 185 6.75 -7.85 -0.97
C ALA A 185 7.53 -6.53 -1.10
N LEU A 186 8.76 -6.46 -0.57
CA LEU A 186 9.65 -5.31 -0.74
C LEU A 186 10.04 -5.08 -2.21
N GLY A 187 10.24 -6.15 -2.97
CA GLY A 187 10.53 -6.11 -4.40
C GLY A 187 9.39 -5.54 -5.25
N LEU A 188 8.17 -5.41 -4.72
CA LEU A 188 7.06 -4.73 -5.39
C LEU A 188 7.05 -3.22 -5.20
N LEU A 189 7.94 -2.67 -4.36
CA LEU A 189 8.04 -1.23 -4.12
C LEU A 189 8.19 -0.42 -5.43
N PRO A 190 9.04 -0.80 -6.41
CA PRO A 190 9.15 -0.05 -7.67
C PRO A 190 7.86 -0.09 -8.48
N VAL A 191 7.20 -1.25 -8.54
CA VAL A 191 5.92 -1.42 -9.24
C VAL A 191 4.86 -0.51 -8.59
N TYR A 192 4.75 -0.55 -7.26
CA TYR A 192 3.87 0.34 -6.51
C TYR A 192 4.15 1.82 -6.82
N ALA A 193 5.40 2.25 -6.76
CA ALA A 193 5.79 3.64 -6.96
C ALA A 193 5.38 4.16 -8.35
N LEU A 194 5.56 3.36 -9.39
CA LEU A 194 5.16 3.72 -10.76
C LEU A 194 3.63 3.76 -10.91
N TRP A 195 2.90 2.81 -10.31
CA TRP A 195 1.45 2.78 -10.39
C TRP A 195 0.77 3.87 -9.56
N ALA A 196 1.38 4.31 -8.45
CA ALA A 196 0.87 5.37 -7.59
C ALA A 196 1.21 6.79 -8.05
N LEU A 197 2.19 6.93 -8.96
CA LEU A 197 2.69 8.21 -9.47
C LEU A 197 1.62 9.16 -10.03
N PRO A 198 0.63 8.71 -10.84
CA PRO A 198 -0.44 9.58 -11.33
C PRO A 198 -1.27 10.20 -10.19
N THR A 199 -1.61 9.39 -9.18
CA THR A 199 -2.36 9.86 -8.01
C THR A 199 -1.55 10.80 -7.15
N VAL A 200 -0.31 10.44 -6.83
CA VAL A 200 0.58 11.31 -6.04
C VAL A 200 0.81 12.64 -6.77
N GLY A 201 1.04 12.61 -8.07
CA GLY A 201 1.20 13.82 -8.89
C GLY A 201 -0.04 14.71 -8.88
N TRP A 202 -1.22 14.13 -9.10
CA TRP A 202 -2.49 14.87 -9.04
C TRP A 202 -2.73 15.50 -7.67
N LEU A 203 -2.58 14.72 -6.59
CA LEU A 203 -2.85 15.19 -5.23
C LEU A 203 -1.89 16.31 -4.83
N LEU A 204 -0.59 16.17 -5.11
CA LEU A 204 0.39 17.23 -4.86
C LEU A 204 0.11 18.47 -5.72
N MET A 205 -0.27 18.30 -6.99
CA MET A 205 -0.64 19.42 -7.85
C MET A 205 -1.85 20.18 -7.27
N VAL A 206 -2.93 19.49 -6.90
CA VAL A 206 -4.09 20.12 -6.28
C VAL A 206 -3.74 20.75 -4.92
N SER A 207 -2.93 20.06 -4.10
CA SER A 207 -2.43 20.56 -2.81
C SER A 207 -1.65 21.86 -2.96
N SER A 208 -0.90 22.03 -4.07
CA SER A 208 -0.13 23.23 -4.36
C SER A 208 -0.98 24.43 -4.80
N TRP A 209 -2.16 24.22 -5.43
CA TRP A 209 -3.00 25.33 -5.92
C TRP A 209 -4.15 25.66 -4.98
N ALA A 210 -4.83 24.66 -4.41
CA ALA A 210 -6.12 24.84 -3.75
C ALA A 210 -6.00 25.80 -2.56
N ARG A 211 -6.87 26.83 -2.52
CA ARG A 211 -6.88 27.85 -1.44
C ARG A 211 -7.67 27.42 -0.21
N SER A 212 -8.71 26.61 -0.41
CA SER A 212 -9.51 26.02 0.66
C SER A 212 -10.16 24.72 0.15
N LYS A 213 -10.60 23.86 1.07
CA LYS A 213 -11.34 22.63 0.78
C LYS A 213 -10.62 21.73 -0.26
N VAL A 214 -9.33 21.45 -0.02
CA VAL A 214 -8.45 20.72 -0.97
C VAL A 214 -9.07 19.38 -1.39
N PHE A 215 -9.71 18.66 -0.48
CA PHE A 215 -10.39 17.40 -0.77
C PHE A 215 -11.49 17.54 -1.83
N LEU A 216 -12.30 18.61 -1.77
CA LEU A 216 -13.36 18.86 -2.74
C LEU A 216 -12.79 19.13 -4.13
N TRP A 217 -11.65 19.81 -4.24
CA TRP A 217 -10.97 19.99 -5.52
C TRP A 217 -10.36 18.68 -6.03
N ALA A 218 -9.68 17.94 -5.15
CA ALA A 218 -8.97 16.71 -5.51
C ALA A 218 -9.92 15.62 -6.00
N VAL A 219 -11.06 15.45 -5.33
CA VAL A 219 -12.04 14.39 -5.63
C VAL A 219 -13.18 14.91 -6.50
N GLY A 220 -13.66 16.12 -6.24
CA GLY A 220 -14.81 16.70 -6.93
C GLY A 220 -14.51 17.08 -8.38
N VAL A 221 -13.30 17.51 -8.73
CA VAL A 221 -12.98 17.83 -10.14
C VAL A 221 -13.02 16.58 -11.03
N PRO A 222 -12.32 15.48 -10.72
CA PRO A 222 -12.38 14.27 -11.56
C PRO A 222 -13.78 13.67 -11.64
N LEU A 223 -14.50 13.60 -10.50
CA LEU A 223 -15.86 13.05 -10.47
C LEU A 223 -16.86 13.96 -11.18
N GLY A 224 -16.78 15.28 -10.97
CA GLY A 224 -17.61 16.26 -11.66
C GLY A 224 -17.39 16.22 -13.18
N ALA A 225 -16.14 16.12 -13.62
CA ALA A 225 -15.80 15.95 -15.03
C ALA A 225 -16.41 14.66 -15.61
N ALA A 226 -16.35 13.54 -14.87
CA ALA A 226 -16.97 12.29 -15.31
C ALA A 226 -18.49 12.38 -15.42
N VAL A 227 -19.15 13.00 -14.43
CA VAL A 227 -20.60 13.21 -14.46
C VAL A 227 -20.99 14.10 -15.64
N LEU A 228 -20.24 15.18 -15.88
CA LEU A 228 -20.46 16.06 -17.04
C LEU A 228 -20.29 15.30 -18.36
N ILE A 229 -19.21 14.52 -18.52
CA ILE A 229 -18.98 13.69 -19.71
C ILE A 229 -20.13 12.70 -19.92
N ALA A 230 -20.57 11.99 -18.88
CA ALA A 230 -21.68 11.04 -18.97
C ALA A 230 -23.00 11.73 -19.33
N TRP A 231 -23.26 12.90 -18.74
CA TRP A 231 -24.46 13.69 -18.99
C TRP A 231 -24.48 14.26 -20.42
N THR A 232 -23.38 14.88 -20.87
CA THR A 232 -23.24 15.39 -22.24
C THR A 232 -23.35 14.28 -23.27
N ASN A 233 -22.72 13.13 -23.02
CA ASN A 233 -22.82 11.98 -23.92
C ASN A 233 -24.27 11.48 -24.05
N ARG A 234 -25.05 11.54 -22.97
CA ARG A 234 -26.47 11.13 -22.97
C ARG A 234 -27.39 12.12 -23.70
N ILE A 235 -27.11 13.42 -23.62
CA ILE A 235 -27.95 14.47 -24.25
C ILE A 235 -27.61 14.64 -25.73
N PHE A 236 -26.32 14.73 -26.04
CA PHE A 236 -25.85 15.08 -27.38
C PHE A 236 -25.46 13.86 -28.22
N ALA A 237 -25.61 12.64 -27.68
CA ALA A 237 -25.28 11.38 -28.35
C ALA A 237 -23.87 11.36 -28.99
N LEU A 238 -22.88 11.93 -28.30
CA LEU A 238 -21.53 12.16 -28.84
C LEU A 238 -20.71 10.87 -29.06
N GLY A 239 -21.21 9.72 -28.61
CA GLY A 239 -20.51 8.43 -28.73
C GLY A 239 -19.25 8.34 -27.87
N TRP A 240 -19.08 9.19 -26.87
CA TRP A 240 -17.92 9.19 -25.99
C TRP A 240 -17.93 7.97 -25.07
N ASN A 241 -16.75 7.37 -24.87
CA ASN A 241 -16.61 6.26 -23.94
C ASN A 241 -16.43 6.78 -22.50
N SER A 242 -17.55 7.07 -21.84
CA SER A 242 -17.57 7.53 -20.43
C SER A 242 -16.99 6.49 -19.47
N GLY A 243 -17.15 5.19 -19.77
CA GLY A 243 -16.55 4.10 -19.01
C GLY A 243 -15.03 4.15 -19.05
N TRP A 244 -14.46 4.38 -20.24
CA TRP A 244 -13.01 4.55 -20.42
C TRP A 244 -12.48 5.75 -19.62
N PHE A 245 -13.17 6.89 -19.63
CA PHE A 245 -12.78 8.05 -18.83
C PHE A 245 -12.77 7.73 -17.33
N MET A 246 -13.82 7.06 -16.83
CA MET A 246 -13.89 6.66 -15.43
C MET A 246 -12.78 5.69 -15.03
N GLU A 247 -12.53 4.66 -15.83
CA GLU A 247 -11.52 3.65 -15.57
C GLU A 247 -10.10 4.22 -15.70
N HIS A 248 -9.76 4.85 -16.83
CA HIS A 248 -8.38 5.20 -17.17
C HIS A 248 -7.93 6.56 -16.61
N ILE A 249 -8.86 7.46 -16.30
CA ILE A 249 -8.53 8.80 -15.80
C ILE A 249 -8.94 8.91 -14.33
N VAL A 250 -10.22 8.78 -14.01
CA VAL A 250 -10.71 9.04 -12.65
C VAL A 250 -10.21 8.01 -11.65
N ALA A 251 -10.43 6.73 -11.91
CA ALA A 251 -9.97 5.65 -11.02
C ALA A 251 -8.44 5.62 -10.94
N ARG A 252 -7.74 5.94 -12.04
CA ARG A 252 -6.28 6.02 -12.07
C ARG A 252 -5.73 7.15 -11.19
N ILE A 253 -6.32 8.34 -11.27
CA ILE A 253 -5.88 9.52 -10.54
C ILE A 253 -6.31 9.47 -9.08
N LEU A 254 -7.45 8.88 -8.73
CA LEU A 254 -7.92 8.83 -7.34
C LEU A 254 -7.48 7.57 -6.59
N GLY A 255 -7.36 6.44 -7.28
CA GLY A 255 -7.15 5.12 -6.68
C GLY A 255 -5.76 4.51 -6.88
N GLY A 256 -4.86 5.16 -7.64
CA GLY A 256 -3.54 4.62 -7.97
C GLY A 256 -2.63 4.32 -6.78
N VAL A 257 -2.87 4.96 -5.63
CA VAL A 257 -2.12 4.73 -4.38
C VAL A 257 -2.51 3.45 -3.63
N ALA A 258 -3.61 2.80 -4.01
CA ALA A 258 -4.03 1.55 -3.41
C ALA A 258 -3.14 0.39 -3.89
N PRO A 259 -2.45 -0.33 -2.98
CA PRO A 259 -1.65 -1.49 -3.36
C PRO A 259 -2.49 -2.55 -4.09
N GLY A 260 -1.94 -3.14 -5.16
CA GLY A 260 -2.62 -4.18 -5.94
C GLY A 260 -3.60 -3.65 -6.99
N VAL A 261 -3.89 -2.35 -7.05
CA VAL A 261 -4.86 -1.77 -8.01
C VAL A 261 -4.46 -2.01 -9.47
N TRP A 262 -3.17 -2.23 -9.73
CA TRP A 262 -2.66 -2.56 -11.07
C TRP A 262 -3.22 -3.85 -11.65
N PHE A 263 -3.64 -4.81 -10.82
CA PHE A 263 -4.29 -6.03 -11.30
C PHE A 263 -5.65 -5.72 -11.93
N ALA A 264 -6.43 -4.83 -11.31
CA ALA A 264 -7.71 -4.38 -11.86
C ALA A 264 -7.51 -3.66 -13.20
N PHE A 265 -6.55 -2.74 -13.28
CA PHE A 265 -6.26 -1.99 -14.51
C PHE A 265 -5.63 -2.81 -15.63
N SER A 266 -4.86 -3.84 -15.28
CA SER A 266 -4.24 -4.73 -16.26
C SER A 266 -5.16 -5.89 -16.66
N ARG A 267 -6.38 -5.94 -16.11
CA ARG A 267 -7.36 -7.03 -16.29
C ARG A 267 -6.77 -8.41 -16.00
N ILE A 268 -5.92 -8.45 -14.98
CA ILE A 268 -5.33 -9.68 -14.47
C ILE A 268 -6.14 -10.07 -13.25
N GLU A 269 -6.84 -11.20 -13.31
CA GLU A 269 -7.54 -11.72 -12.14
C GLU A 269 -6.55 -12.39 -11.18
N PRO A 270 -6.32 -11.86 -9.96
CA PRO A 270 -5.36 -12.45 -9.04
C PRO A 270 -5.72 -13.90 -8.68
N GLY A 271 -7.02 -14.21 -8.63
CA GLY A 271 -7.52 -15.55 -8.36
C GLY A 271 -7.18 -16.55 -9.46
N GLU A 272 -7.17 -16.13 -10.73
CA GLU A 272 -6.75 -16.99 -11.85
C GLU A 272 -5.24 -17.19 -11.86
N VAL A 273 -4.47 -16.12 -11.59
CA VAL A 273 -3.00 -16.20 -11.46
C VAL A 273 -2.59 -17.21 -10.38
N VAL A 274 -3.24 -17.15 -9.21
CA VAL A 274 -2.98 -18.06 -8.10
C VAL A 274 -3.43 -19.50 -8.41
N ARG A 275 -4.51 -19.69 -9.18
CA ARG A 275 -4.98 -21.03 -9.59
C ARG A 275 -4.10 -21.65 -10.68
N ALA A 276 -3.56 -20.82 -11.58
CA ALA A 276 -2.74 -21.26 -12.70
C ALA A 276 -1.33 -21.69 -12.27
N GLY A 277 -0.74 -21.06 -11.24
CA GLY A 277 0.59 -21.40 -10.71
C GLY A 277 0.65 -22.67 -9.84
N GLY A 278 -0.47 -23.37 -9.66
CA GLY A 278 -0.56 -24.57 -8.84
C GLY A 278 -0.66 -24.27 -7.34
N LYS A 279 -0.71 -25.33 -6.51
CA LYS A 279 -1.08 -25.23 -5.09
C LYS A 279 -0.04 -24.54 -4.18
N HIS A 280 1.16 -24.20 -4.66
CA HIS A 280 2.31 -23.93 -3.78
C HIS A 280 3.14 -22.67 -4.09
N GLN A 281 2.72 -21.75 -4.99
CA GLN A 281 3.53 -20.55 -5.33
C GLN A 281 2.75 -19.23 -5.51
N ALA A 282 1.54 -19.12 -4.95
CA ALA A 282 0.66 -17.95 -5.07
C ALA A 282 1.36 -16.57 -4.92
N ALA A 283 2.26 -16.42 -3.95
CA ALA A 283 3.00 -15.18 -3.72
C ALA A 283 4.04 -14.89 -4.83
N GLY A 284 4.68 -15.93 -5.37
CA GLY A 284 5.60 -15.83 -6.51
C GLY A 284 4.86 -15.46 -7.80
N ASP A 285 3.71 -16.08 -8.05
CA ASP A 285 2.91 -15.81 -9.25
C ASP A 285 2.36 -14.38 -9.25
N LEU A 286 1.84 -13.92 -8.11
CA LEU A 286 1.39 -12.53 -7.95
C LEU A 286 2.55 -11.53 -8.10
N PHE A 287 3.74 -11.89 -7.62
CA PHE A 287 4.93 -11.07 -7.79
C PHE A 287 5.29 -10.93 -9.28
N LEU A 288 5.38 -12.05 -10.01
CA LEU A 288 5.69 -12.05 -11.45
C LEU A 288 4.61 -11.32 -12.25
N ALA A 289 3.33 -11.56 -11.96
CA ALA A 289 2.22 -10.89 -12.61
C ALA A 289 2.24 -9.37 -12.37
N SER A 290 2.60 -8.92 -11.17
CA SER A 290 2.75 -7.50 -10.86
C SER A 290 3.85 -6.85 -11.69
N TRP A 291 5.01 -7.50 -11.82
CA TRP A 291 6.11 -7.03 -12.68
C TRP A 291 5.73 -7.06 -14.16
N GLY A 292 4.93 -8.05 -14.59
CA GLY A 292 4.40 -8.13 -15.95
C GLY A 292 3.57 -6.90 -16.35
N THR A 293 2.94 -6.22 -15.40
CA THR A 293 2.19 -4.97 -15.67
C THR A 293 3.07 -3.84 -16.20
N LEU A 294 4.39 -3.88 -15.98
CA LEU A 294 5.32 -2.87 -16.48
C LEU A 294 5.46 -2.88 -18.01
N ALA A 295 5.08 -3.98 -18.66
CA ALA A 295 5.05 -4.10 -20.11
C ALA A 295 3.87 -3.35 -20.76
N THR A 296 2.92 -2.85 -19.96
CA THR A 296 1.72 -2.17 -20.49
C THR A 296 1.99 -0.70 -20.83
N GLY A 297 1.55 -0.25 -22.00
CA GLY A 297 1.68 1.15 -22.41
C GLY A 297 0.85 2.12 -21.55
N THR A 298 -0.26 1.63 -20.97
CA THR A 298 -1.14 2.41 -20.08
C THR A 298 -0.46 2.81 -18.79
N LEU A 299 0.46 1.99 -18.26
CA LEU A 299 1.28 2.35 -17.11
C LEU A 299 2.12 3.60 -17.43
N TRP A 300 2.90 3.55 -18.51
CA TRP A 300 3.86 4.60 -18.86
C TRP A 300 3.19 5.91 -19.23
N ALA A 301 2.02 5.86 -19.87
CA ALA A 301 1.19 7.05 -20.08
C ALA A 301 0.80 7.70 -18.73
N GLY A 302 0.40 6.88 -17.75
CA GLY A 302 0.12 7.35 -16.39
C GLY A 302 1.36 7.93 -15.69
N VAL A 303 2.51 7.26 -15.79
CA VAL A 303 3.78 7.74 -15.23
C VAL A 303 4.15 9.10 -15.81
N ALA A 304 4.09 9.27 -17.13
CA ALA A 304 4.37 10.54 -17.79
C ALA A 304 3.41 11.65 -17.31
N ALA A 305 2.11 11.35 -17.19
CA ALA A 305 1.14 12.29 -16.65
C ALA A 305 1.43 12.66 -15.18
N GLY A 306 1.76 11.68 -14.35
CA GLY A 306 2.14 11.90 -12.95
C GLY A 306 3.37 12.81 -12.81
N VAL A 307 4.42 12.55 -13.59
CA VAL A 307 5.64 13.38 -13.61
C VAL A 307 5.32 14.81 -14.06
N ALA A 308 4.49 14.97 -15.09
CA ALA A 308 4.05 16.29 -15.55
C ALA A 308 3.29 17.05 -14.44
N MET A 309 2.38 16.38 -13.72
CA MET A 309 1.65 16.99 -12.60
C MET A 309 2.57 17.38 -11.43
N ILE A 310 3.58 16.56 -11.13
CA ILE A 310 4.61 16.91 -10.13
C ILE A 310 5.42 18.13 -10.58
N ALA A 311 5.80 18.21 -11.85
CA ALA A 311 6.50 19.37 -12.40
C ALA A 311 5.64 20.65 -12.30
N VAL A 312 4.34 20.54 -12.55
CA VAL A 312 3.38 21.64 -12.34
C VAL A 312 3.30 22.02 -10.86
N ALA A 313 3.30 21.07 -9.92
CA ALA A 313 3.31 21.37 -8.49
C ALA A 313 4.58 22.13 -8.07
N VAL A 314 5.75 21.73 -8.60
CA VAL A 314 7.02 22.46 -8.40
C VAL A 314 6.93 23.87 -8.96
N TRP A 315 6.40 24.03 -10.17
CA TRP A 315 6.24 25.35 -10.78
C TRP A 315 5.30 26.24 -9.96
N MET A 316 4.12 25.74 -9.57
CA MET A 316 3.15 26.51 -8.78
C MET A 316 3.71 26.98 -7.43
N ARG A 317 4.56 26.17 -6.78
CA ARG A 317 5.24 26.53 -5.53
C ARG A 317 6.17 27.74 -5.70
N ARG A 318 6.75 27.94 -6.88
CA ARG A 318 7.65 29.07 -7.17
C ARG A 318 6.89 30.40 -7.30
N TRP A 319 5.68 30.40 -7.85
CA TRP A 319 5.00 31.64 -8.27
C TRP A 319 3.90 32.14 -7.32
N ARG A 320 3.29 31.28 -6.50
CA ARG A 320 2.14 31.66 -5.65
C ARG A 320 2.52 32.12 -4.23
N GLU A 321 3.47 33.05 -4.14
CA GLU A 321 3.93 33.61 -2.85
C GLU A 321 2.93 34.56 -2.19
N GLU A 322 1.91 35.00 -2.92
CA GLU A 322 1.02 36.09 -2.51
C GLU A 322 -0.45 35.64 -2.61
N GLY A 323 -1.06 35.40 -1.46
CA GLY A 323 -2.47 35.06 -1.34
C GLY A 323 -2.89 34.87 0.10
#